data_AF-A0A2G2IEB7-F1
#
_entry.id   AF-A0A2G2IEB7-F1
#
_cell.length_a   1.000
_cell.length_b   1.000
_cell.length_c   1.000
_cell.angle_alpha   90.00
_cell.angle_beta   90.00
_cell.angle_gamma   90.00
#
_symmetry.space_group_name_H-M   'P 1'
#
loop_
_entity.id
_entity.type
_entity.pdbx_description
1 polymer ?
#
loop_
_entity_poly.entity_id
_entity_poly.type
_entity_poly.pdbx_seq_one_letter_code
_entity_poly.pdbx_strand_id
1 'polypeptide(L)' 'MFSSKIIVIYRIIALLILSIPIAVNIYNKGDIVSSVIYVPLITLGLSGIAIFIDSKLDALLNRV' A
#
# COMPACT_ATOMS: atom_id res chain seq x y z
N MET A 1 14.48 18.99 3.73
CA MET A 1 13.67 19.01 2.49
C MET A 1 13.75 17.72 1.69
N PHE A 2 14.93 17.11 1.50
CA PHE A 2 15.06 15.83 0.77
C PHE A 2 14.29 14.69 1.44
N SER A 3 14.34 14.59 2.77
CA SER A 3 13.64 13.55 3.53
C SER A 3 12.12 13.54 3.30
N SER A 4 11.51 14.73 3.27
CA SER A 4 10.07 14.89 3.02
C SER A 4 9.68 14.44 1.61
N LYS A 5 10.50 14.72 0.58
CA LYS A 5 10.24 14.24 -0.78
C LYS A 5 10.29 12.71 -0.88
N ILE A 6 11.24 12.08 -0.19
CA ILE A 6 11.40 10.62 -0.19
C ILE A 6 10.17 9.94 0.42
N ILE A 7 9.68 10.45 1.56
CA ILE A 7 8.47 9.94 2.21
C ILE A 7 7.24 10.09 1.31
N VAL A 8 7.09 11.22 0.63
CA VAL A 8 5.96 11.45 -0.30
C VAL A 8 6.00 10.47 -1.47
N ILE A 9 7.17 10.26 -2.09
CA ILE A 9 7.33 9.31 -3.21
C ILE A 9 7.00 7.89 -2.74
N TYR A 10 7.50 7.48 -1.57
CA TYR A 10 7.18 6.19 -0.99
C TYR A 10 5.67 6.00 -0.80
N ARG A 11 4.96 7.00 -0.24
CA ARG A 11 3.51 6.92 -0.02
C ARG A 11 2.72 6.79 -1.32
N ILE A 12 3.16 7.48 -2.39
CA ILE A 12 2.55 7.35 -3.72
C ILE A 12 2.73 5.92 -4.24
N ILE A 13 3.94 5.35 -4.13
CA ILE A 13 4.22 3.98 -4.56
C ILE A 13 3.40 2.98 -3.73
N ALA A 14 3.32 3.17 -2.42
CA ALA A 14 2.52 2.32 -1.54
C ALA A 14 1.04 2.35 -1.94
N LEU A 15 0.47 3.52 -2.25
CA LEU A 15 -0.91 3.64 -2.74
C LEU A 15 -1.12 2.92 -4.08
N LEU A 16 -0.15 3.00 -5.00
CA LEU A 16 -0.21 2.26 -6.27
C LEU A 16 -0.16 0.76 -6.05
N ILE A 17 0.63 0.27 -5.09
CA ILE A 17 0.67 -1.16 -4.75
C ILE A 17 -0.65 -1.61 -4.12
N LEU A 18 -1.22 -0.80 -3.24
CA LEU A 18 -2.50 -1.10 -2.58
C LEU A 18 -3.69 -1.11 -3.55
N SER A 19 -3.59 -0.49 -4.72
CA SER A 19 -4.64 -0.55 -5.73
C SER A 19 -4.52 -1.77 -6.66
N ILE A 20 -3.40 -2.50 -6.65
CA ILE A 20 -3.19 -3.70 -7.47
C ILE A 20 -4.26 -4.78 -7.22
N PRO A 21 -4.59 -5.16 -5.97
CA PRO A 21 -5.60 -6.20 -5.72
C PRO A 21 -6.97 -5.84 -6.31
N ILE A 22 -7.31 -4.55 -6.26
CA ILE A 22 -8.55 -4.00 -6.81
C ILE A 22 -8.51 -4.07 -8.34
N ALA A 23 -7.43 -3.60 -8.96
CA ALA A 23 -7.26 -3.61 -10.41
C ALA A 23 -7.29 -5.04 -10.98
N VAL A 24 -6.60 -5.99 -10.33
CA VAL A 24 -6.60 -7.41 -10.70
C VAL A 24 -8.00 -8.00 -10.60
N ASN A 25 -8.74 -7.68 -9.55
CA ASN A 25 -10.11 -8.19 -9.38
C ASN A 25 -11.08 -7.65 -10.45
N ILE A 26 -10.94 -6.37 -10.82
CA ILE A 26 -11.75 -5.78 -11.90
C ILE A 26 -11.39 -6.41 -13.25
N TYR A 27 -10.10 -6.56 -13.56
CA TYR A 27 -9.63 -7.14 -14.82
C TYR A 27 -10.13 -8.58 -15.01
N ASN A 28 -10.08 -9.38 -13.94
CA ASN A 28 -10.51 -10.78 -13.96
C ASN A 28 -12.03 -10.96 -13.81
N LYS A 29 -12.82 -9.87 -13.71
CA LYS A 29 -14.26 -9.93 -13.38
C LYS A 29 -14.52 -10.83 -12.16
N GLY A 30 -13.76 -10.59 -11.10
CA GLY A 30 -13.75 -11.46 -9.93
C GLY A 30 -15.13 -11.62 -9.30
N ASP A 31 -15.45 -12.85 -8.90
CA ASP A 31 -16.70 -13.19 -8.24
C ASP A 31 -16.93 -12.38 -6.95
N ILE A 32 -18.17 -12.42 -6.45
CA ILE A 32 -18.60 -11.71 -5.24
C ILE A 32 -17.66 -12.00 -4.06
N VAL A 33 -17.24 -13.26 -3.89
CA VAL A 33 -16.31 -13.68 -2.83
C VAL A 33 -14.95 -12.99 -2.97
N SER A 34 -14.43 -12.88 -4.19
CA SER A 34 -13.17 -12.17 -4.46
C SER A 34 -13.27 -10.69 -4.15
N SER A 35 -14.36 -10.06 -4.59
CA SER A 35 -14.58 -8.63 -4.40
C SER A 35 -14.82 -8.24 -2.94
N VAL A 36 -15.52 -9.07 -2.16
CA VAL A 36 -15.95 -8.75 -0.79
C VAL A 36 -14.96 -9.26 0.26
N ILE A 37 -14.29 -10.40 0.02
CA ILE A 37 -13.47 -11.06 1.03
C ILE A 37 -11.99 -10.98 0.67
N TYR A 38 -11.60 -11.49 -0.50
CA TYR A 38 -10.17 -11.60 -0.84
C TYR A 38 -9.51 -10.23 -1.08
N VAL A 39 -10.13 -9.35 -1.88
CA VAL A 39 -9.56 -8.03 -2.17
C VAL A 39 -9.36 -7.19 -0.90
N PRO A 40 -10.35 -7.04 0.00
CA PRO A 40 -10.15 -6.30 1.23
C PRO A 40 -9.11 -6.94 2.16
N LEU A 41 -9.11 -8.26 2.33
CA LEU A 41 -8.12 -8.94 3.18
C LEU A 41 -6.69 -8.77 2.68
N ILE A 42 -6.46 -8.92 1.37
CA ILE A 42 -5.14 -8.71 0.76
C ILE A 42 -4.73 -7.24 0.93
N THR A 43 -5.63 -6.31 0.64
CA THR A 43 -5.39 -4.87 0.80
C THR A 43 -5.05 -4.52 2.25
N LEU A 44 -5.73 -5.11 3.24
CA LEU A 44 -5.43 -4.93 4.66
C LEU A 44 -4.03 -5.45 5.00
N GLY A 45 -3.67 -6.65 4.54
CA GLY A 45 -2.34 -7.21 4.75
C GLY A 45 -1.23 -6.33 4.17
N LEU A 46 -1.40 -5.89 2.93
CA LEU A 46 -0.49 -4.95 2.27
C LEU A 46 -0.44 -3.59 2.99
N SER A 47 -1.57 -3.11 3.51
CA SER A 47 -1.61 -1.85 4.26
C SER A 47 -0.81 -1.96 5.56
N GLY A 48 -0.90 -3.09 6.26
CA GLY A 48 -0.09 -3.33 7.45
C GLY A 48 1.41 -3.28 7.15
N ILE A 49 1.84 -3.91 6.06
CA ILE A 49 3.24 -3.86 5.60
C ILE A 49 3.65 -2.42 5.24
N ALA A 50 2.80 -1.70 4.50
CA ALA A 50 3.06 -0.32 4.11
C ALA A 50 3.19 0.62 5.32
N ILE A 51 2.35 0.46 6.34
CA ILE A 51 2.41 1.24 7.58
C ILE A 51 3.69 0.93 8.37
N PHE A 52 4.07 -0.35 8.46
CA PHE A 52 5.30 -0.75 9.14
C PHE A 52 6.54 -0.15 8.48
N ILE A 53 6.60 -0.16 7.15
CA ILE A 53 7.69 0.44 6.38
C ILE A 53 7.65 1.98 6.48
N ASP A 54 6.47 2.63 6.41
CA ASP A 54 6.34 4.09 6.56
C ASP A 54 6.91 4.53 7.91
N SER A 55 6.56 3.82 8.98
CA SER A 55 7.03 4.12 10.34
C SER A 55 8.54 3.96 10.49
N LYS A 56 9.14 2.93 9.86
CA LYS A 56 10.59 2.74 9.86
C LYS A 56 11.31 3.79 9.01
N LEU A 57 10.74 4.13 7.87
CA LEU A 57 11.30 5.10 6.93
C LEU A 57 11.32 6.50 7.56
N ASP A 58 10.22 6.91 8.17
CA ASP A 58 10.12 8.19 8.90
C ASP A 58 11.12 8.25 10.07
N ALA A 59 11.24 7.17 10.85
CA ALA A 59 12.21 7.08 11.93
C ALA A 59 13.68 7.15 11.45
N LEU A 60 13.99 6.60 10.28
CA LEU A 60 15.33 6.65 9.68
C LEU A 60 15.65 8.05 9.16
N LEU A 61 14.71 8.65 8.43
CA LEU A 61 14.91 9.92 7.73
C LEU A 61 14.80 11.16 8.62
N ASN A 62 14.14 11.06 9.77
CA ASN A 62 14.09 12.11 10.80
C ASN A 62 15.17 11.96 11.88
N ARG A 63 15.92 10.84 11.90
CA ARG A 63 17.10 10.66 12.77
C ARG A 63 18.41 11.15 12.15
N VAL A 64 18.41 11.43 10.84
CA VAL A 64 19.53 12.02 10.09
C VAL A 64 19.33 13.53 9.99
#